data_AF-A0A7V6FFQ2-F1
#
_entry.id   AF-A0A7V6FFQ2-F1
#
_cell.length_a   1.000
_cell.length_b   1.000
_cell.length_c   1.000
_cell.angle_alpha   90.00
_cell.angle_beta   90.00
_cell.angle_gamma   90.00
#
_symmetry.space_group_name_H-M   'P 1'
#
loop_
_entity.id
_entity.type
_entity.pdbx_description
1 polymer ?
#
loop_
_entity_poly.entity_id
_entity_poly.type
_entity_poly.pdbx_seq_one_letter_code
_entity_poly.pdbx_strand_id
1 'polypeptide(L)'
;MKQRINTYTVLDVETANRANNSICSIGLVRVVNGYIADEFYSLVNPEDHFDMFNISIHGITPNVVADAPTFGELYPVLKPYLERTVVVAHNATFDLSVLRMNLIRYGIYAHEYPYVCTVATAKRAFPHLKRRNLAALSHYLDITLEHHHHALDDAKAAQEIFEAIQAKVEIGPKQLKTYHLKTEPVIELATDHLSVILEGLEAVLQQPNLIDALKLWYEDNQIYQDAYPICNYLNLTEAILVDGIITPEEEQILEHWYFDMKQLLKQRRKMELTNP
;
A
#
# COMPACT_ATOMS: atom_id res chain seq x y z
N MET A 1 3.71 -25.77 24.79
CA MET A 1 2.80 -25.61 23.63
C MET A 1 3.60 -24.98 22.51
N LYS A 2 3.43 -25.41 21.24
CA LYS A 2 4.09 -24.77 20.09
C LYS A 2 3.62 -23.31 20.00
N GLN A 3 4.52 -22.35 19.83
CA GLN A 3 4.16 -20.94 19.67
C GLN A 3 3.40 -20.75 18.34
N ARG A 4 2.09 -20.50 18.42
CA ARG A 4 1.23 -20.15 17.28
C ARG A 4 1.07 -18.64 17.20
N ILE A 5 0.98 -18.14 15.98
CA ILE A 5 0.54 -16.78 15.70
C ILE A 5 -0.98 -16.81 15.66
N ASN A 6 -1.60 -16.27 16.71
CA ASN A 6 -3.05 -16.29 16.90
C ASN A 6 -3.75 -15.11 16.23
N THR A 7 -3.04 -13.99 16.01
CA THR A 7 -3.60 -12.82 15.33
C THR A 7 -2.66 -12.40 14.21
N TYR A 8 -3.19 -12.42 13.00
CA TYR A 8 -2.45 -12.07 11.80
C TYR A 8 -3.42 -11.57 10.72
N THR A 9 -2.87 -10.96 9.67
CA THR A 9 -3.62 -10.58 8.48
C THR A 9 -2.94 -11.21 7.29
N VAL A 10 -3.70 -11.93 6.46
CA VAL A 10 -3.19 -12.44 5.19
C VAL A 10 -3.38 -11.37 4.12
N LEU A 11 -2.35 -11.12 3.33
CA LEU A 11 -2.31 -10.15 2.24
C LEU A 11 -2.02 -10.87 0.93
N ASP A 12 -2.75 -10.49 -0.10
CA ASP A 12 -2.48 -10.84 -1.49
C ASP A 12 -2.84 -9.65 -2.40
N VAL A 13 -2.07 -9.43 -3.47
CA VAL A 13 -2.25 -8.31 -4.40
C VAL A 13 -2.08 -8.76 -5.85
N GLU A 14 -2.87 -8.15 -6.72
CA GLU A 14 -2.67 -8.24 -8.18
C GLU A 14 -2.13 -6.90 -8.70
N THR A 15 -1.29 -6.95 -9.74
CA THR A 15 -0.69 -5.76 -10.36
C THR A 15 -1.16 -5.57 -11.79
N ALA A 16 -1.37 -4.32 -12.21
CA ALA A 16 -1.78 -3.99 -13.57
C ALA A 16 -0.71 -4.31 -14.62
N ASN A 17 0.57 -4.15 -14.23
CA ASN A 17 1.72 -4.39 -15.10
C ASN A 17 2.89 -4.95 -14.27
N ARG A 18 4.07 -5.05 -14.90
CA ARG A 18 5.31 -5.55 -14.25
C ARG A 18 5.87 -4.65 -13.13
N ALA A 19 5.41 -3.41 -13.02
CA ALA A 19 5.89 -2.47 -12.02
C ALA A 19 5.21 -2.71 -10.67
N ASN A 20 6.00 -2.73 -9.61
CA ASN A 20 5.52 -3.03 -8.26
C ASN A 20 4.65 -1.91 -7.65
N ASN A 21 4.50 -0.76 -8.29
CA ASN A 21 3.68 0.38 -7.84
C ASN A 21 2.30 0.44 -8.54
N SER A 22 1.82 -0.68 -9.08
CA SER A 22 0.63 -0.76 -9.93
C SER A 22 -0.46 -1.69 -9.37
N ILE A 23 -0.71 -1.67 -8.05
CA ILE A 23 -1.76 -2.51 -7.44
C ILE A 23 -3.09 -2.21 -8.16
N CYS A 24 -3.74 -3.24 -8.70
CA CYS A 24 -5.06 -3.13 -9.32
C CYS A 24 -6.15 -3.89 -8.54
N SER A 25 -5.76 -4.73 -7.59
CA SER A 25 -6.66 -5.40 -6.65
C SER A 25 -5.89 -5.82 -5.40
N ILE A 26 -6.56 -5.76 -4.25
CA ILE A 26 -6.01 -6.17 -2.95
C ILE A 26 -7.02 -7.00 -2.16
N GLY A 27 -6.53 -8.11 -1.59
CA GLY A 27 -7.27 -9.00 -0.71
C GLY A 27 -6.63 -9.07 0.67
N LEU A 28 -7.45 -8.96 1.72
CA LEU A 28 -7.03 -9.05 3.11
C LEU A 28 -7.94 -10.00 3.89
N VAL A 29 -7.34 -10.89 4.67
CA VAL A 29 -8.06 -11.78 5.59
C VAL A 29 -7.51 -11.62 6.99
N ARG A 30 -8.31 -11.03 7.89
CA ARG A 30 -7.97 -10.86 9.30
C ARG A 30 -8.30 -12.14 10.06
N VAL A 31 -7.32 -12.71 10.75
CA VAL A 31 -7.51 -13.91 11.56
C VAL A 31 -7.26 -13.62 13.03
N VAL A 32 -8.16 -14.11 13.89
CA VAL A 32 -8.05 -14.07 15.34
C VAL A 32 -8.35 -15.46 15.91
N ASN A 33 -7.40 -16.02 16.66
CA ASN A 33 -7.46 -17.35 17.26
C ASN A 33 -7.76 -18.47 16.25
N GLY A 34 -7.25 -18.34 15.02
CA GLY A 34 -7.45 -19.32 13.94
C GLY A 34 -8.78 -19.19 13.20
N TYR A 35 -9.63 -18.22 13.55
CA TYR A 35 -10.88 -17.93 12.85
C TYR A 35 -10.75 -16.65 12.03
N ILE A 36 -11.34 -16.63 10.84
CA ILE A 36 -11.48 -15.41 10.04
C ILE A 36 -12.41 -14.47 10.81
N ALA A 37 -11.86 -13.33 11.23
CA ALA A 37 -12.56 -12.30 11.98
C ALA A 37 -13.07 -11.18 11.07
N ASP A 38 -12.39 -10.94 9.94
CA ASP A 38 -12.77 -9.95 8.96
C ASP A 38 -12.16 -10.27 7.59
N GLU A 39 -12.80 -9.80 6.53
CA GLU A 39 -12.39 -9.98 5.14
C GLU A 39 -12.55 -8.65 4.39
N PHE A 40 -11.55 -8.29 3.60
CA PHE A 40 -11.59 -7.07 2.81
C PHE A 40 -11.08 -7.35 1.40
N TYR A 41 -11.82 -6.83 0.42
CA TYR A 41 -11.44 -6.86 -0.99
C TYR A 41 -11.72 -5.50 -1.59
N SER A 42 -10.79 -5.03 -2.42
CA SER A 42 -11.03 -3.85 -3.25
C SER A 42 -10.30 -3.99 -4.58
N LEU A 43 -10.98 -3.57 -5.64
CA LEU A 43 -10.30 -3.09 -6.84
C LEU A 43 -9.57 -1.78 -6.50
N VAL A 44 -8.50 -1.51 -7.23
CA VAL A 44 -7.69 -0.30 -7.07
C VAL A 44 -7.45 0.29 -8.44
N ASN A 45 -7.65 1.59 -8.60
CA ASN A 45 -7.17 2.28 -9.79
C ASN A 45 -5.65 2.48 -9.63
N PRO A 46 -4.80 1.79 -10.43
CA PRO A 46 -3.36 1.90 -10.32
C PRO A 46 -2.81 3.20 -10.91
N GLU A 47 -3.66 4.02 -11.54
CA GLU A 47 -3.26 5.24 -12.29
C GLU A 47 -2.10 4.93 -13.25
N ASP A 48 -2.19 3.80 -13.95
CA ASP A 48 -1.15 3.27 -14.83
C ASP A 48 -1.75 2.32 -15.89
N HIS A 49 -0.96 2.01 -16.91
CA HIS A 49 -1.31 1.07 -17.97
C HIS A 49 -1.41 -0.38 -17.48
N PHE A 50 -2.16 -1.20 -18.22
CA PHE A 50 -2.27 -2.63 -17.98
C PHE A 50 -1.53 -3.43 -19.05
N ASP A 51 -0.70 -4.38 -18.62
CA ASP A 51 -0.07 -5.34 -19.51
C ASP A 51 -1.05 -6.47 -19.84
N MET A 52 -1.11 -6.88 -21.12
CA MET A 52 -1.97 -7.99 -21.56
C MET A 52 -1.67 -9.30 -20.81
N PHE A 53 -0.42 -9.50 -20.39
CA PHE A 53 -0.02 -10.66 -19.60
C PHE A 53 -0.71 -10.67 -18.23
N ASN A 54 -0.70 -9.54 -17.51
CA ASN A 54 -1.36 -9.40 -16.22
C ASN A 54 -2.88 -9.58 -16.35
N ILE A 55 -3.49 -8.91 -17.34
CA ILE A 55 -4.93 -9.09 -17.64
C ILE A 55 -5.25 -10.57 -17.88
N SER A 56 -4.39 -11.32 -18.59
CA SER A 56 -4.63 -12.75 -18.87
C SER A 56 -4.58 -13.65 -17.63
N ILE A 57 -3.99 -13.16 -16.53
CA ILE A 57 -3.87 -13.89 -15.26
C ILE A 57 -5.11 -13.66 -14.40
N HIS A 58 -5.44 -12.40 -14.10
CA HIS A 58 -6.49 -12.04 -13.12
C HIS A 58 -7.78 -11.51 -13.75
N GLY A 59 -7.80 -11.20 -15.05
CA GLY A 59 -8.99 -10.73 -15.79
C GLY A 59 -9.41 -9.28 -15.52
N ILE A 60 -8.69 -8.55 -14.67
CA ILE A 60 -8.95 -7.14 -14.34
C ILE A 60 -8.47 -6.27 -15.51
N THR A 61 -9.32 -5.38 -16.00
CA THR A 61 -9.03 -4.48 -17.12
C THR A 61 -9.06 -3.02 -16.67
N PRO A 62 -8.44 -2.09 -17.43
CA PRO A 62 -8.50 -0.66 -17.12
C PRO A 62 -9.93 -0.15 -16.89
N ASN A 63 -10.89 -0.60 -17.71
CA ASN A 63 -12.29 -0.18 -17.61
C ASN A 63 -12.96 -0.60 -16.30
N VAL A 64 -12.56 -1.73 -15.72
CA VAL A 64 -13.15 -2.25 -14.49
C VAL A 64 -12.66 -1.49 -13.26
N VAL A 65 -11.47 -0.90 -13.33
CA VAL A 65 -10.87 -0.12 -12.23
C VAL A 65 -11.00 1.39 -12.40
N ALA A 66 -11.63 1.86 -13.48
CA ALA A 66 -11.68 3.29 -13.82
C ALA A 66 -12.27 4.14 -12.68
N ASP A 67 -13.34 3.65 -12.05
CA ASP A 67 -14.03 4.31 -10.93
C ASP A 67 -13.62 3.74 -9.55
N ALA A 68 -12.62 2.86 -9.50
CA ALA A 68 -12.10 2.31 -8.25
C ALA A 68 -11.23 3.35 -7.52
N PRO A 69 -11.11 3.29 -6.18
CA PRO A 69 -10.22 4.19 -5.45
C PRO A 69 -8.77 3.98 -5.86
N THR A 70 -7.99 5.05 -5.87
CA THR A 70 -6.52 4.98 -5.93
C THR A 70 -5.97 4.32 -4.67
N PHE A 71 -4.72 3.85 -4.71
CA PHE A 71 -4.11 3.28 -3.50
C PHE A 71 -4.01 4.30 -2.36
N GLY A 72 -3.75 5.58 -2.68
CA GLY A 72 -3.71 6.66 -1.71
C GLY A 72 -5.03 6.83 -0.94
N GLU A 73 -6.15 6.86 -1.67
CA GLU A 73 -7.50 6.96 -1.10
C GLU A 73 -7.89 5.72 -0.30
N LEU A 74 -7.44 4.54 -0.74
CA LEU A 74 -7.75 3.26 -0.12
C LEU A 74 -6.95 3.00 1.16
N TYR A 75 -5.73 3.52 1.25
CA TYR A 75 -4.81 3.19 2.35
C TYR A 75 -5.35 3.43 3.77
N PRO A 76 -6.10 4.51 4.08
CA PRO A 76 -6.73 4.68 5.39
C PRO A 76 -7.60 3.50 5.83
N VAL A 77 -8.21 2.78 4.87
CA VAL A 77 -9.01 1.57 5.11
C VAL A 77 -8.12 0.34 5.28
N LEU A 78 -7.00 0.25 4.57
CA LEU A 78 -6.03 -0.86 4.66
C LEU A 78 -5.20 -0.80 5.94
N LYS A 79 -4.85 0.40 6.40
CA LYS A 79 -3.93 0.64 7.52
C LYS A 79 -4.26 -0.19 8.78
N PRO A 80 -5.51 -0.25 9.28
CA PRO A 80 -5.87 -1.05 10.46
C PRO A 80 -5.64 -2.56 10.30
N TYR A 81 -5.66 -3.07 9.06
CA TYR A 81 -5.38 -4.48 8.77
C TYR A 81 -3.89 -4.80 8.77
N LEU A 82 -3.03 -3.83 8.45
CA LEU A 82 -1.59 -4.01 8.27
C LEU A 82 -0.79 -3.64 9.52
N GLU A 83 -1.29 -2.68 10.31
CA GLU A 83 -0.60 -2.22 11.52
C GLU A 83 -0.79 -3.17 12.72
N ARG A 84 0.26 -3.23 13.56
CA ARG A 84 0.26 -3.96 14.85
C ARG A 84 -0.17 -5.42 14.73
N THR A 85 0.12 -6.04 13.59
CA THR A 85 -0.18 -7.44 13.33
C THR A 85 0.93 -8.10 12.53
N VAL A 86 0.98 -9.43 12.57
CA VAL A 86 1.79 -10.18 11.62
C VAL A 86 1.10 -10.21 10.27
N VAL A 87 1.81 -9.85 9.21
CA VAL A 87 1.36 -10.02 7.83
C VAL A 87 1.76 -11.40 7.32
N VAL A 88 0.83 -12.14 6.76
CA VAL A 88 1.07 -13.44 6.13
C VAL A 88 0.82 -13.29 4.64
N ALA A 89 1.67 -13.85 3.79
CA ALA A 89 1.45 -13.81 2.35
C ALA A 89 2.07 -15.03 1.64
N HIS A 90 1.49 -15.42 0.52
CA HIS A 90 1.95 -16.55 -0.29
C HIS A 90 2.97 -16.08 -1.32
N ASN A 91 4.25 -16.16 -0.96
CA ASN A 91 5.37 -15.47 -1.62
C ASN A 91 5.54 -14.00 -1.19
N ALA A 92 5.43 -13.76 0.13
CA ALA A 92 5.47 -12.44 0.76
C ALA A 92 6.53 -11.43 0.28
N THR A 93 7.66 -11.87 -0.29
CA THR A 93 8.63 -10.95 -0.90
C THR A 93 8.00 -10.12 -2.01
N PHE A 94 7.13 -10.72 -2.83
CA PHE A 94 6.41 -10.06 -3.90
C PHE A 94 5.39 -9.07 -3.33
N ASP A 95 4.41 -9.56 -2.56
CA ASP A 95 3.29 -8.74 -2.06
C ASP A 95 3.78 -7.54 -1.24
N LEU A 96 4.75 -7.76 -0.35
CA LEU A 96 5.32 -6.69 0.47
C LEU A 96 6.16 -5.71 -0.34
N SER A 97 6.81 -6.16 -1.43
CA SER A 97 7.50 -5.24 -2.34
C SER A 97 6.52 -4.38 -3.13
N VAL A 98 5.38 -4.94 -3.52
CA VAL A 98 4.32 -4.22 -4.22
C VAL A 98 3.67 -3.20 -3.29
N LEU A 99 3.29 -3.61 -2.08
CA LEU A 99 2.80 -2.73 -1.02
C LEU A 99 3.79 -1.60 -0.74
N ARG A 100 5.08 -1.90 -0.57
CA ARG A 100 6.13 -0.89 -0.33
C ARG A 100 6.20 0.14 -1.45
N MET A 101 6.18 -0.29 -2.70
CA MET A 101 6.33 0.64 -3.83
C MET A 101 5.09 1.54 -4.00
N ASN A 102 3.90 1.06 -3.65
CA ASN A 102 2.70 1.90 -3.59
C ASN A 102 2.77 2.88 -2.42
N LEU A 103 3.21 2.44 -1.23
CA LEU A 103 3.45 3.35 -0.10
C LEU A 103 4.42 4.48 -0.49
N ILE A 104 5.52 4.16 -1.17
CA ILE A 104 6.48 5.16 -1.68
C ILE A 104 5.83 6.09 -2.71
N ARG A 105 5.08 5.54 -3.67
CA ARG A 105 4.42 6.32 -4.74
C ARG A 105 3.51 7.42 -4.18
N TYR A 106 2.77 7.12 -3.13
CA TYR A 106 1.86 8.08 -2.48
C TYR A 106 2.50 8.80 -1.27
N GLY A 107 3.80 8.63 -1.05
CA GLY A 107 4.52 9.22 0.09
C GLY A 107 4.09 8.71 1.47
N ILE A 108 3.30 7.63 1.54
CA ILE A 108 2.70 7.15 2.77
C ILE A 108 3.75 6.52 3.68
N TYR A 109 3.90 7.09 4.88
CA TYR A 109 4.69 6.46 5.94
C TYR A 109 3.95 5.26 6.54
N ALA A 110 4.67 4.14 6.69
CA ALA A 110 4.18 2.99 7.42
C ALA A 110 5.31 2.36 8.26
N HIS A 111 4.93 1.81 9.41
CA HIS A 111 5.85 1.11 10.29
C HIS A 111 6.29 -0.22 9.68
N GLU A 112 7.40 -0.77 10.19
CA GLU A 112 7.86 -2.10 9.80
C GLU A 112 6.80 -3.17 10.10
N TYR A 113 6.63 -4.11 9.17
CA TYR A 113 5.69 -5.21 9.33
C TYR A 113 6.41 -6.47 9.77
N PRO A 114 6.06 -7.08 10.92
CA PRO A 114 6.42 -8.47 11.13
C PRO A 114 5.64 -9.32 10.12
N TYR A 115 6.31 -10.25 9.44
CA TYR A 115 5.68 -11.06 8.40
C TYR A 115 6.12 -12.52 8.39
N VAL A 116 5.28 -13.36 7.79
CA VAL A 116 5.56 -14.76 7.49
C VAL A 116 5.25 -15.06 6.03
N CYS A 117 6.22 -15.68 5.35
CA CYS A 117 6.03 -16.19 3.99
C CYS A 117 5.60 -17.66 4.06
N THR A 118 4.41 -18.00 3.54
CA THR A 118 3.89 -19.38 3.59
C THR A 118 4.71 -20.32 2.71
N VAL A 119 5.19 -19.89 1.53
CA VAL A 119 6.09 -20.68 0.66
C VAL A 119 7.38 -21.07 1.38
N ALA A 120 8.03 -20.10 2.04
CA ALA A 120 9.27 -20.34 2.76
C ALA A 120 9.05 -21.29 3.95
N THR A 121 7.92 -21.14 4.65
CA THR A 121 7.61 -21.96 5.82
C THR A 121 7.12 -23.37 5.43
N ALA A 122 6.42 -23.50 4.31
CA ALA A 122 6.00 -24.78 3.72
C ALA A 122 7.18 -25.70 3.39
N LYS A 123 8.39 -25.16 3.15
CA LYS A 123 9.61 -25.98 3.00
C LYS A 123 9.91 -26.83 4.23
N ARG A 124 9.59 -26.32 5.42
CA ARG A 124 9.76 -27.04 6.70
C ARG A 124 8.57 -27.94 6.99
N ALA A 125 7.35 -27.46 6.75
CA ALA A 125 6.13 -28.23 7.05
C ALA A 125 5.92 -29.41 6.09
N PHE A 126 6.37 -29.28 4.83
CA PHE A 126 6.17 -30.26 3.76
C PHE A 126 7.47 -30.44 2.95
N PRO A 127 8.51 -31.06 3.54
CA PRO A 127 9.83 -31.16 2.90
C PRO A 127 9.83 -32.02 1.62
N HIS A 128 8.93 -33.00 1.54
CA HIS A 128 8.79 -33.92 0.40
C HIS A 128 8.14 -33.31 -0.85
N LEU A 129 7.45 -32.16 -0.73
CA LEU A 129 6.83 -31.52 -1.88
C LEU A 129 7.87 -30.86 -2.79
N LYS A 130 7.78 -31.10 -4.10
CA LYS A 130 8.67 -30.48 -5.09
C LYS A 130 8.24 -29.04 -5.43
N ARG A 131 6.93 -28.79 -5.50
CA ARG A 131 6.32 -27.48 -5.77
C ARG A 131 5.56 -26.99 -4.55
N ARG A 132 5.58 -25.67 -4.34
CA ARG A 132 4.95 -25.00 -3.19
C ARG A 132 4.31 -23.67 -3.58
N ASN A 133 3.90 -23.53 -4.83
CA ASN A 133 3.03 -22.43 -5.24
C ASN A 133 1.61 -22.68 -4.69
N LEU A 134 0.76 -21.66 -4.79
CA LEU A 134 -0.54 -21.65 -4.12
C LEU A 134 -1.40 -22.82 -4.57
N ALA A 135 -1.51 -23.03 -5.89
CA ALA A 135 -2.23 -24.15 -6.48
C ALA A 135 -1.72 -25.52 -6.01
N ALA A 136 -0.39 -25.74 -5.97
CA ALA A 136 0.16 -27.04 -5.56
C ALA A 136 -0.06 -27.34 -4.07
N LEU A 137 0.05 -26.33 -3.21
CA LEU A 137 -0.21 -26.51 -1.78
C LEU A 137 -1.70 -26.66 -1.50
N SER A 138 -2.56 -25.88 -2.18
CA SER A 138 -4.01 -25.99 -2.04
C SER A 138 -4.49 -27.38 -2.45
N HIS A 139 -4.04 -27.87 -3.62
CA HIS A 139 -4.34 -29.23 -4.07
C HIS A 139 -3.85 -30.31 -3.10
N TYR A 140 -2.63 -30.18 -2.57
CA TYR A 140 -2.09 -31.15 -1.61
C TYR A 140 -2.85 -31.18 -0.28
N LEU A 141 -3.39 -30.04 0.15
CA LEU A 141 -4.10 -29.87 1.42
C LEU A 141 -5.61 -29.98 1.30
N ASP A 142 -6.14 -30.25 0.09
CA ASP A 142 -7.57 -30.30 -0.21
C ASP A 142 -8.29 -28.96 0.10
N ILE A 143 -7.60 -27.85 -0.15
CA ILE A 143 -8.13 -26.48 -0.01
C ILE A 143 -8.77 -26.06 -1.33
N THR A 144 -9.98 -25.52 -1.24
CA THR A 144 -10.71 -25.03 -2.41
C THR A 144 -10.15 -23.67 -2.83
N LEU A 145 -9.78 -23.56 -4.10
CA LEU A 145 -9.30 -22.34 -4.73
C LEU A 145 -10.36 -21.92 -5.76
N GLU A 146 -11.33 -21.10 -5.35
CA GLU A 146 -12.51 -20.78 -6.15
C GLU A 146 -12.14 -20.00 -7.42
N HIS A 147 -11.61 -18.78 -7.25
CA HIS A 147 -11.10 -17.96 -8.36
C HIS A 147 -9.61 -17.70 -8.17
N HIS A 148 -8.77 -18.58 -8.73
CA HIS A 148 -7.33 -18.34 -8.72
C HIS A 148 -7.02 -16.99 -9.42
N HIS A 149 -6.16 -16.16 -8.81
CA HIS A 149 -5.87 -14.78 -9.21
C HIS A 149 -6.96 -13.76 -8.89
N HIS A 150 -7.90 -14.12 -8.01
CA HIS A 150 -8.71 -13.17 -7.27
C HIS A 150 -8.05 -12.95 -5.89
N ALA A 151 -7.59 -11.73 -5.63
CA ALA A 151 -6.74 -11.44 -4.46
C ALA A 151 -7.36 -11.90 -3.12
N LEU A 152 -8.67 -11.78 -2.93
CA LEU A 152 -9.29 -12.27 -1.68
C LEU A 152 -9.32 -13.81 -1.60
N ASP A 153 -9.58 -14.50 -2.71
CA ASP A 153 -9.67 -15.96 -2.73
C ASP A 153 -8.28 -16.57 -2.54
N ASP A 154 -7.27 -15.98 -3.16
CA ASP A 154 -5.87 -16.38 -2.98
C ASP A 154 -5.39 -16.09 -1.55
N ALA A 155 -5.81 -14.97 -0.93
CA ALA A 155 -5.55 -14.69 0.49
C ALA A 155 -6.23 -15.70 1.44
N LYS A 156 -7.47 -16.13 1.15
CA LYS A 156 -8.16 -17.19 1.91
C LYS A 156 -7.46 -18.54 1.80
N ALA A 157 -7.08 -18.94 0.60
CA ALA A 157 -6.31 -20.17 0.41
C ALA A 157 -4.95 -20.10 1.13
N ALA A 158 -4.27 -18.94 1.08
CA ALA A 158 -3.03 -18.71 1.80
C ALA A 158 -3.23 -18.76 3.34
N GLN A 159 -4.38 -18.32 3.85
CA GLN A 159 -4.76 -18.44 5.25
C GLN A 159 -4.87 -19.90 5.69
N GLU A 160 -5.60 -20.73 4.95
CA GLU A 160 -5.75 -22.15 5.24
C GLU A 160 -4.42 -22.92 5.16
N ILE A 161 -3.60 -22.61 4.15
CA ILE A 161 -2.23 -23.12 4.04
C ILE A 161 -1.42 -22.75 5.28
N PHE A 162 -1.52 -21.50 5.75
CA PHE A 162 -0.78 -21.07 6.92
C PHE A 162 -1.23 -21.81 8.18
N GLU A 163 -2.53 -22.03 8.37
CA GLU A 163 -3.04 -22.83 9.50
C GLU A 163 -2.56 -24.29 9.46
N ALA A 164 -2.56 -24.91 8.28
CA ALA A 164 -2.00 -26.26 8.08
C ALA A 164 -0.50 -26.32 8.40
N ILE A 165 0.24 -25.26 8.07
CA ILE A 165 1.65 -25.10 8.44
C ILE A 165 1.80 -24.99 9.96
N GLN A 166 1.02 -24.13 10.63
CA GLN A 166 1.08 -23.92 12.09
C GLN A 166 0.76 -25.21 12.87
N ALA A 167 -0.11 -26.08 12.33
CA ALA A 167 -0.40 -27.38 12.92
C ALA A 167 0.83 -28.33 12.90
N LYS A 168 1.68 -28.23 11.87
CA LYS A 168 2.85 -29.10 11.69
C LYS A 168 4.10 -28.55 12.37
N VAL A 169 4.42 -27.28 12.17
CA VAL A 169 5.68 -26.67 12.59
C VAL A 169 5.46 -25.42 13.44
N GLU A 170 6.40 -25.15 14.34
CA GLU A 170 6.44 -23.89 15.08
C GLU A 170 6.97 -22.74 14.21
N ILE A 171 6.32 -21.59 14.33
CA ILE A 171 6.71 -20.34 13.68
C ILE A 171 7.68 -19.59 14.59
N GLY A 172 8.97 -19.86 14.40
CA GLY A 172 10.03 -19.21 15.17
C GLY A 172 10.60 -17.96 14.48
N PRO A 173 11.63 -17.33 15.09
CA PRO A 173 12.28 -16.11 14.57
C PRO A 173 12.86 -16.23 13.15
N LYS A 174 13.11 -17.45 12.65
CA LYS A 174 13.57 -17.66 11.26
C LYS A 174 12.46 -17.49 10.22
N GLN A 175 11.20 -17.65 10.64
CA GLN A 175 10.00 -17.56 9.79
C GLN A 175 9.30 -16.23 10.00
N LEU A 176 9.19 -15.79 11.26
CA LEU A 176 8.72 -14.47 11.62
C LEU A 176 9.84 -13.47 11.39
N LYS A 177 9.81 -12.84 10.21
CA LYS A 177 10.79 -11.85 9.78
C LYS A 177 10.20 -10.45 9.96
N THR A 178 11.05 -9.45 9.92
CA THR A 178 10.62 -8.06 9.82
C THR A 178 10.83 -7.58 8.39
N TYR A 179 9.79 -7.04 7.78
CA TYR A 179 9.91 -6.36 6.51
C TYR A 179 10.25 -4.91 6.81
N HIS A 180 11.51 -4.57 6.66
CA HIS A 180 11.99 -3.20 6.78
C HIS A 180 11.49 -2.44 5.55
N LEU A 181 10.40 -1.71 5.72
CA LEU A 181 9.99 -0.67 4.79
C LEU A 181 11.07 0.40 4.84
N LYS A 182 12.14 0.20 4.07
CA LYS A 182 13.03 1.29 3.69
C LYS A 182 12.27 2.15 2.70
N THR A 183 11.23 2.85 3.12
CA THR A 183 11.07 4.20 2.59
C THR A 183 12.37 4.87 3.03
N GLU A 184 13.15 5.49 2.15
CA GLU A 184 14.13 6.49 2.63
C GLU A 184 13.42 7.32 3.72
N PRO A 185 14.06 7.66 4.85
CA PRO A 185 13.37 8.34 5.93
C PRO A 185 12.71 9.56 5.31
N VAL A 186 11.40 9.48 5.15
CA VAL A 186 10.64 10.57 4.62
C VAL A 186 10.77 11.60 5.72
N ILE A 187 11.42 12.72 5.42
CA ILE A 187 11.60 13.77 6.41
C ILE A 187 10.19 14.21 6.74
N GLU A 188 9.64 13.75 7.87
CA GLU A 188 8.29 14.12 8.22
C GLU A 188 8.33 15.63 8.45
N LEU A 189 7.63 16.36 7.57
CA LEU A 189 7.65 17.80 7.62
C LEU A 189 7.01 18.21 8.93
N ALA A 190 7.74 18.95 9.75
CA ALA A 190 7.23 19.43 11.02
C ALA A 190 5.96 20.28 10.83
N THR A 191 5.05 20.25 11.80
CA THR A 191 3.71 20.85 11.71
C THR A 191 3.75 22.35 11.43
N ASP A 192 4.73 23.05 12.01
CA ASP A 192 5.03 24.47 11.79
C ASP A 192 5.50 24.75 10.36
N HIS A 193 6.43 23.95 9.84
CA HIS A 193 6.86 24.06 8.45
C HIS A 193 5.69 23.78 7.48
N LEU A 194 4.88 22.74 7.72
CA LEU A 194 3.69 22.46 6.92
C LEU A 194 2.71 23.64 6.92
N SER A 195 2.52 24.31 8.06
CA SER A 195 1.67 25.51 8.13
C SER A 195 2.18 26.62 7.21
N VAL A 196 3.46 26.96 7.28
CA VAL A 196 4.07 28.04 6.48
C VAL A 196 3.96 27.74 4.99
N ILE A 197 4.25 26.50 4.59
CA ILE A 197 4.14 26.06 3.21
C ILE A 197 2.70 26.20 2.69
N LEU A 198 1.71 25.74 3.46
CA LEU A 198 0.31 25.83 3.07
C LEU A 198 -0.22 27.27 3.03
N GLU A 199 0.27 28.15 3.90
CA GLU A 199 -0.05 29.59 3.84
C GLU A 199 0.48 30.22 2.56
N GLY A 200 1.72 29.91 2.18
CA GLY A 200 2.29 30.33 0.90
C GLY A 200 1.51 29.77 -0.29
N LEU A 201 1.12 28.50 -0.23
CA LEU A 201 0.39 27.86 -1.30
C LEU A 201 -1.03 28.41 -1.48
N GLU A 202 -1.70 28.75 -0.38
CA GLU A 202 -3.00 29.44 -0.41
C GLU A 202 -2.94 30.73 -1.24
N ALA A 203 -1.88 31.52 -1.05
CA ALA A 203 -1.68 32.77 -1.79
C ALA A 203 -1.41 32.54 -3.29
N VAL A 204 -0.75 31.43 -3.65
CA VAL A 204 -0.46 31.02 -5.03
C VAL A 204 -1.74 30.61 -5.76
N LEU A 205 -2.56 29.76 -5.14
CA LEU A 205 -3.81 29.26 -5.73
C LEU A 205 -4.84 30.36 -6.02
N GLN A 206 -4.66 31.56 -5.44
CA GLN A 206 -5.51 32.73 -5.68
C GLN A 206 -4.95 33.67 -6.76
N GLN A 207 -3.79 33.38 -7.36
CA GLN A 207 -3.18 34.25 -8.36
C GLN A 207 -3.83 34.10 -9.74
N PRO A 208 -4.11 35.20 -10.46
CA PRO A 208 -4.63 35.14 -11.83
C PRO A 208 -3.70 34.46 -12.83
N ASN A 209 -2.39 34.49 -12.55
CA ASN A 209 -1.36 33.78 -13.33
C ASN A 209 -0.78 32.67 -12.46
N LEU A 210 -1.53 31.57 -12.39
CA LEU A 210 -1.23 30.45 -11.50
C LEU A 210 0.12 29.81 -11.82
N ILE A 211 0.46 29.62 -13.11
CA ILE A 211 1.70 28.95 -13.51
C ILE A 211 2.96 29.68 -13.06
N ASP A 212 3.02 31.01 -13.23
CA ASP A 212 4.18 31.80 -12.80
C ASP A 212 4.28 31.86 -11.27
N ALA A 213 3.15 31.96 -10.57
CA ALA A 213 3.11 31.93 -9.12
C ALA A 213 3.54 30.57 -8.54
N LEU A 214 3.06 29.49 -9.17
CA LEU A 214 3.37 28.12 -8.78
C LEU A 214 4.85 27.80 -9.01
N LYS A 215 5.44 28.32 -10.09
CA LYS A 215 6.87 28.20 -10.36
C LYS A 215 7.73 28.82 -9.26
N LEU A 216 7.43 30.06 -8.87
CA LEU A 216 8.16 30.74 -7.79
C LEU A 216 8.03 30.00 -6.47
N TRP A 217 6.81 29.57 -6.15
CA TRP A 217 6.56 28.79 -4.94
C TRP A 217 7.28 27.44 -4.96
N TYR A 218 7.33 26.76 -6.10
CA TYR A 218 8.08 25.51 -6.25
C TYR A 218 9.57 25.72 -5.98
N GLU A 219 10.18 26.73 -6.60
CA GLU A 219 11.57 27.10 -6.42
C GLU A 219 11.90 27.39 -4.93
N ASP A 220 11.02 28.13 -4.23
CA ASP A 220 11.17 28.45 -2.80
C ASP A 220 11.05 27.23 -1.87
N ASN A 221 10.42 26.15 -2.32
CA ASN A 221 10.08 24.99 -1.49
C ASN A 221 10.82 23.70 -1.88
N GLN A 222 11.77 23.74 -2.82
CA GLN A 222 12.56 22.57 -3.25
C GLN A 222 13.33 21.90 -2.10
N ILE A 223 13.67 22.64 -1.04
CA ILE A 223 14.32 22.07 0.15
C ILE A 223 13.47 20.98 0.83
N TYR A 224 12.17 20.93 0.55
CA TYR A 224 11.23 19.95 1.07
C TYR A 224 10.86 18.87 0.04
N GLN A 225 11.58 18.76 -1.07
CA GLN A 225 11.34 17.75 -2.11
C GLN A 225 11.34 16.30 -1.57
N ASP A 226 12.03 16.07 -0.45
CA ASP A 226 12.12 14.77 0.22
C ASP A 226 11.27 14.69 1.51
N ALA A 227 10.49 15.74 1.80
CA ALA A 227 9.72 15.85 3.03
C ALA A 227 8.22 15.60 2.81
N TYR A 228 7.61 14.72 3.60
CA TYR A 228 6.19 14.39 3.48
C TYR A 228 5.33 15.21 4.45
N PRO A 229 4.13 15.65 4.02
CA PRO A 229 3.45 15.30 2.76
C PRO A 229 3.86 16.10 1.51
N ILE A 230 4.59 17.20 1.69
CA ILE A 230 4.74 18.22 0.66
C ILE A 230 5.46 17.74 -0.61
N CYS A 231 6.34 16.74 -0.51
CA CYS A 231 7.03 16.15 -1.65
C CYS A 231 6.08 15.69 -2.77
N ASN A 232 4.89 15.17 -2.45
CA ASN A 232 3.91 14.77 -3.46
C ASN A 232 3.41 15.97 -4.28
N TYR A 233 3.17 17.11 -3.63
CA TYR A 233 2.74 18.32 -4.30
C TYR A 233 3.86 18.94 -5.13
N LEU A 234 5.10 18.90 -4.63
CA LEU A 234 6.28 19.35 -5.37
C LEU A 234 6.50 18.51 -6.63
N ASN A 235 6.33 17.19 -6.57
CA ASN A 235 6.44 16.32 -7.73
C ASN A 235 5.35 16.59 -8.79
N LEU A 236 4.10 16.79 -8.35
CA LEU A 236 3.02 17.19 -9.25
C LEU A 236 3.31 18.56 -9.90
N THR A 237 3.76 19.51 -9.09
CA THR A 237 4.13 20.84 -9.55
C THR A 237 5.27 20.80 -10.55
N GLU A 238 6.30 20.00 -10.31
CA GLU A 238 7.41 19.80 -11.24
C GLU A 238 6.91 19.28 -12.59
N ALA A 239 6.01 18.28 -12.59
CA ALA A 239 5.43 17.73 -13.82
C ALA A 239 4.69 18.81 -14.64
N ILE A 240 3.86 19.63 -13.98
CA ILE A 240 3.15 20.75 -14.60
C ILE A 240 4.13 21.80 -15.16
N LEU A 241 5.22 22.08 -14.44
CA LEU A 241 6.22 23.07 -14.87
C LEU A 241 7.06 22.61 -16.08
N VAL A 242 7.09 21.30 -16.38
CA VAL A 242 7.84 20.75 -17.53
C VAL A 242 7.21 21.17 -18.86
N ASP A 243 5.89 21.11 -19.00
CA ASP A 243 5.19 21.56 -20.21
C ASP A 243 4.72 23.03 -20.13
N GLY A 244 4.68 23.59 -18.91
CA GLY A 244 4.37 24.99 -18.65
C GLY A 244 2.90 25.32 -18.84
N ILE A 245 2.02 24.33 -18.86
CA ILE A 245 0.58 24.49 -19.05
C ILE A 245 -0.13 23.80 -17.89
N ILE A 246 -1.02 24.53 -17.20
CA ILE A 246 -1.91 23.92 -16.20
C ILE A 246 -3.23 23.58 -16.88
N THR A 247 -3.56 22.29 -16.94
CA THR A 247 -4.87 21.82 -17.37
C THR A 247 -5.93 22.02 -16.27
N PRO A 248 -7.23 22.14 -16.61
CA PRO A 248 -8.29 22.20 -15.60
C PRO A 248 -8.27 21.00 -14.64
N GLU A 249 -7.90 19.81 -15.13
CA GLU A 249 -7.75 18.61 -14.33
C GLU A 249 -6.60 18.74 -13.32
N GLU A 250 -5.44 19.24 -13.73
CA GLU A 250 -4.30 19.48 -12.83
C GLU A 250 -4.60 20.57 -11.81
N GLU A 251 -5.26 21.66 -12.23
CA GLU A 251 -5.72 22.72 -11.32
C GLU A 251 -6.64 22.14 -10.23
N GLN A 252 -7.59 21.28 -10.63
CA GLN A 252 -8.47 20.60 -9.68
C GLN A 252 -7.67 19.69 -8.72
N ILE A 253 -6.66 18.96 -9.21
CA ILE A 253 -5.82 18.10 -8.35
C ILE A 253 -5.04 18.95 -7.34
N LEU A 254 -4.45 20.09 -7.77
CA LEU A 254 -3.72 21.01 -6.89
C LEU A 254 -4.64 21.53 -5.76
N GLU A 255 -5.87 21.94 -6.09
CA GLU A 255 -6.85 22.41 -5.11
C GLU A 255 -7.27 21.32 -4.12
N HIS A 256 -7.54 20.10 -4.61
CA HIS A 256 -7.93 18.97 -3.75
C HIS A 256 -6.79 18.60 -2.79
N TRP A 257 -5.57 18.52 -3.30
CA TRP A 257 -4.41 18.21 -2.47
C TRP A 257 -4.22 19.25 -1.36
N TYR A 258 -4.33 20.53 -1.71
CA TYR A 258 -4.27 21.63 -0.75
C TYR A 258 -5.34 21.51 0.35
N PHE A 259 -6.57 21.16 -0.03
CA PHE A 259 -7.65 20.93 0.92
C PHE A 259 -7.33 19.80 1.90
N ASP A 260 -6.85 18.65 1.39
CA ASP A 260 -6.48 17.49 2.21
C ASP A 260 -5.38 17.83 3.19
N MET A 261 -4.37 18.59 2.77
CA MET A 261 -3.30 19.01 3.65
C MET A 261 -3.75 19.99 4.73
N LYS A 262 -4.71 20.87 4.44
CA LYS A 262 -5.35 21.67 5.48
C LYS A 262 -6.08 20.80 6.51
N GLN A 263 -6.69 19.68 6.11
CA GLN A 263 -7.29 18.75 7.07
C GLN A 263 -6.22 18.02 7.90
N LEU A 264 -5.14 17.55 7.26
CA LEU A 264 -4.01 16.93 7.96
C LEU A 264 -3.38 17.87 8.98
N LEU A 265 -3.15 19.15 8.63
CA LEU A 265 -2.60 20.15 9.54
C LEU A 265 -3.49 20.34 10.77
N LYS A 266 -4.82 20.39 10.59
CA LYS A 266 -5.79 20.46 11.71
C LYS A 266 -5.69 19.23 12.60
N GLN A 267 -5.54 18.04 12.03
CA GLN A 267 -5.39 16.80 12.78
C GLN A 267 -4.08 16.78 13.59
N ARG A 268 -2.95 17.16 12.98
CA ARG A 268 -1.65 17.26 13.66
C ARG A 268 -1.69 18.18 14.87
N ARG A 269 -2.19 19.41 14.70
CA ARG A 269 -2.38 20.36 15.81
C ARG A 269 -3.24 19.82 16.94
N LYS A 270 -4.31 19.08 16.60
CA LYS A 270 -5.17 18.45 17.61
C LYS A 270 -4.42 17.38 18.40
N MET A 271 -3.60 16.57 17.74
CA MET A 271 -2.81 15.51 18.39
C MET A 271 -1.76 16.09 19.36
N GLU A 272 -1.04 17.13 18.94
CA GLU A 272 -0.05 17.84 19.75
C GLU A 272 -0.66 18.42 21.04
N LEU A 273 -1.90 18.92 20.97
CA LEU A 273 -2.63 19.41 22.15
C LEU A 273 -3.08 18.30 23.10
N THR A 274 -3.25 17.07 22.60
CA THR A 274 -3.74 15.93 23.39
C THR A 274 -2.62 15.04 23.95
N ASN A 275 -1.38 15.24 23.52
CA ASN A 275 -0.22 14.43 23.89
C ASN A 275 0.99 15.35 24.17
N PRO A 276 0.96 16.09 25.30
CA PRO A 276 1.99 17.07 25.65
C PRO A 276 3.34 16.43 26.03
#